data_AF-A0A1G0Y0X5-F1
#
_entry.id   AF-A0A1G0Y0X5-F1
#
_cell.length_a   1.000
_cell.length_b   1.000
_cell.length_c   1.000
_cell.angle_alpha   90.00
_cell.angle_beta   90.00
_cell.angle_gamma   90.00
#
_symmetry.space_group_name_H-M   'P 1'
#
loop_
_entity.id
_entity.type
_entity.pdbx_description
1 polymer ?
#
loop_
_entity_poly.entity_id
_entity_poly.type
_entity_poly.pdbx_seq_one_letter_code
_entity_poly.pdbx_strand_id
1 'polypeptide(L)' 'MKTEIPKDIKVEPYFIRQSHIKSLFDINKNIVIEWRKRGLVNPVKIGKSVLYDRKEIVDLLNRYRVRPIVSNDGTE' A
#
# COMPACT_ATOMS: atom_id res chain seq x y z
N MET A 1 30.82 1.69 -20.50
CA MET A 1 30.44 1.98 -19.10
C MET A 1 29.45 0.91 -18.66
N LYS A 2 29.80 0.08 -17.67
CA LYS A 2 28.86 -0.87 -17.06
C LYS A 2 28.29 -0.18 -15.83
N THR A 3 27.02 0.21 -15.87
CA THR A 3 26.34 0.75 -14.70
C THR A 3 26.07 -0.42 -13.76
N GLU A 4 26.89 -0.57 -12.73
CA GLU A 4 26.65 -1.52 -11.66
C GLU A 4 25.39 -1.07 -10.92
N ILE A 5 24.27 -1.77 -11.16
CA ILE A 5 23.03 -1.53 -10.43
C ILE A 5 23.29 -1.97 -8.98
N PRO A 6 23.17 -1.07 -7.98
CA PRO A 6 23.41 -1.42 -6.60
C PRO A 6 22.43 -2.54 -6.21
N LYS A 7 22.98 -3.69 -5.79
CA LYS A 7 22.22 -4.90 -5.49
C LYS A 7 21.27 -4.76 -4.28
N ASP A 8 21.38 -3.66 -3.54
CA ASP A 8 20.68 -3.42 -2.28
C ASP A 8 19.59 -2.34 -2.35
N ILE A 9 19.31 -1.76 -3.53
CA ILE A 9 18.15 -0.88 -3.66
C ILE A 9 16.92 -1.79 -3.81
N LYS A 10 16.22 -2.02 -2.70
CA LYS A 10 14.83 -2.49 -2.72
C LYS A 10 13.98 -1.41 -3.38
N VAL A 11 13.93 -1.41 -4.71
CA VAL A 11 12.96 -0.62 -5.46
C VAL A 11 11.61 -1.22 -5.13
N GLU A 12 10.90 -0.61 -4.18
CA GLU A 12 9.56 -1.06 -3.85
C GLU A 12 8.68 -1.00 -5.11
N PRO A 13 7.90 -2.05 -5.40
CA PRO A 13 7.10 -2.07 -6.61
C PRO A 13 6.07 -0.93 -6.56
N TYR A 14 6.08 -0.08 -7.59
CA TYR A 14 5.10 1.02 -7.76
C TYR A 14 3.65 0.51 -7.69
N PHE A 15 3.42 -0.71 -8.19
CA PHE A 15 2.11 -1.34 -8.22
C PHE A 15 2.09 -2.66 -7.45
N ILE A 16 1.07 -2.84 -6.62
CA ILE A 16 0.88 -4.02 -5.77
C ILE A 16 -0.46 -4.70 -6.05
N ARG A 17 -0.49 -6.03 -5.96
CA ARG A 17 -1.74 -6.80 -6.04
C ARG A 17 -2.56 -6.61 -4.77
N GLN A 18 -3.88 -6.77 -4.87
CA GLN A 18 -4.76 -6.76 -3.71
C GLN A 18 -4.33 -7.76 -2.62
N SER A 19 -3.81 -8.93 -3.02
CA SER A 19 -3.27 -9.93 -2.08
C SER A 19 -2.08 -9.42 -1.27
N HIS A 20 -1.24 -8.55 -1.85
CA HIS A 20 -0.07 -7.98 -1.19
C HIS A 20 -0.45 -6.83 -0.25
N ILE A 21 -1.54 -6.11 -0.51
CA ILE A 21 -1.98 -5.00 0.35
C ILE A 21 -2.24 -5.51 1.77
N LYS A 22 -2.85 -6.70 1.91
CA LYS A 22 -3.04 -7.33 3.22
C LYS A 22 -1.70 -7.61 3.91
N SER A 23 -0.76 -8.25 3.21
CA SER A 23 0.52 -8.63 3.82
C SER A 23 1.42 -7.44 4.16
N LEU A 24 1.36 -6.36 3.38
CA LEU A 24 2.23 -5.19 3.54
C LEU A 24 1.70 -4.17 4.54
N PHE A 25 0.38 -4.03 4.64
CA PHE A 25 -0.27 -2.94 5.36
C PHE A 25 -1.31 -3.41 6.38
N ASP A 26 -1.49 -4.72 6.53
CA ASP A 26 -2.52 -5.34 7.38
C ASP A 26 -3.95 -4.81 7.10
N ILE A 27 -4.22 -4.45 5.85
CA ILE A 27 -5.54 -3.94 5.44
C ILE A 27 -6.42 -5.09 4.97
N ASN A 28 -7.63 -5.16 5.53
CA ASN A 28 -8.64 -6.10 5.06
C ASN A 28 -9.04 -5.79 3.61
N LYS A 29 -9.13 -6.83 2.76
CA LYS A 29 -9.57 -6.73 1.36
C LYS A 29 -10.88 -5.94 1.18
N ASN A 30 -11.79 -6.00 2.16
CA ASN A 30 -13.07 -5.31 2.10
C ASN A 30 -12.90 -3.78 2.16
N ILE A 31 -11.93 -3.29 2.94
CA ILE A 31 -11.61 -1.86 3.03
C ILE A 31 -11.11 -1.36 1.66
N VAL A 32 -10.22 -2.12 1.02
CA VAL A 32 -9.71 -1.80 -0.33
C VAL A 32 -10.83 -1.79 -1.38
N ILE A 33 -11.79 -2.71 -1.28
CA ILE A 33 -12.98 -2.73 -2.15
C ILE A 33 -13.83 -1.48 -1.93
N GLU A 34 -14.07 -1.08 -0.67
CA GLU A 34 -14.81 0.13 -0.35
C GLU A 34 -14.10 1.39 -0.84
N TRP A 35 -12.79 1.48 -0.69
CA TRP A 35 -12.00 2.58 -1.26
C TRP A 35 -12.16 2.67 -2.77
N ARG A 36 -12.13 1.53 -3.47
CA ARG A 36 -12.37 1.49 -4.91
C ARG A 36 -13.78 1.96 -5.28
N LYS A 37 -14.82 1.48 -4.58
CA LYS A 37 -16.21 1.90 -4.83
C LYS A 37 -16.42 3.41 -4.61
N ARG A 38 -15.70 3.97 -3.64
CA ARG A 38 -15.72 5.40 -3.32
C ARG A 38 -14.83 6.26 -4.23
N GLY A 39 -14.11 5.66 -5.18
CA GLY A 39 -13.19 6.37 -6.07
C GLY A 39 -11.93 6.92 -5.39
N LEU A 40 -11.55 6.35 -4.24
CA LEU A 40 -10.37 6.78 -3.48
C LEU A 40 -9.06 6.17 -3.99
N VAL A 41 -9.15 5.03 -4.68
CA VAL A 41 -8.01 4.35 -5.33
C VAL A 41 -8.37 4.07 -6.78
N ASN A 42 -7.36 4.12 -7.65
CA ASN A 42 -7.54 3.92 -9.09
C ASN A 42 -6.75 2.68 -9.55
N PRO A 43 -7.27 1.46 -9.29
CA PRO A 43 -6.53 0.27 -9.65
C PRO A 43 -6.44 0.09 -11.17
N VAL A 44 -5.26 -0.28 -11.64
CA VAL A 44 -4.99 -0.61 -13.04
C VAL A 44 -5.24 -2.10 -13.26
N LYS A 45 -5.99 -2.43 -14.31
CA LYS A 45 -6.21 -3.81 -14.73
C LYS A 45 -5.19 -4.20 -15.80
N ILE A 46 -4.33 -5.16 -15.51
CA ILE A 46 -3.36 -5.73 -16.45
C ILE A 46 -3.69 -7.21 -16.64
N GLY A 47 -4.28 -7.54 -17.79
CA GLY A 47 -4.81 -8.87 -18.09
C GLY A 47 -5.86 -9.31 -17.07
N LYS A 48 -5.58 -10.40 -16.35
CA LYS A 48 -6.44 -10.92 -15.26
C LYS A 48 -6.11 -10.34 -13.88
N SER A 49 -5.08 -9.49 -13.77
CA SER A 49 -4.62 -8.94 -12.49
C SER A 49 -5.15 -7.52 -12.28
N VAL A 50 -5.55 -7.24 -11.04
CA VAL A 50 -5.88 -5.89 -10.57
C VAL A 50 -4.74 -5.42 -9.68
N LEU A 51 -4.14 -4.30 -10.05
CA LEU A 51 -2.99 -3.71 -9.40
C LEU A 51 -3.36 -2.34 -8.84
N TYR A 52 -2.82 -2.01 -7.69
CA TYR A 52 -3.05 -0.76 -6.97
C TYR A 52 -1.74 -0.02 -6.88
N ASP A 53 -1.77 1.30 -7.07
CA ASP A 53 -0.61 2.14 -6.81
C ASP A 53 -0.29 2.09 -5.31
N ARG A 54 0.93 1.68 -4.96
CA ARG A 54 1.35 1.57 -3.56
C ARG A 54 1.29 2.93 -2.86
N LYS A 55 1.64 4.02 -3.54
CA LYS A 55 1.64 5.37 -2.99
C LYS A 55 0.22 5.82 -2.66
N GLU A 56 -0.76 5.58 -3.54
CA GLU A 56 -2.17 5.87 -3.25
C GLU A 56 -2.65 5.13 -1.98
N ILE A 57 -2.29 3.86 -1.82
CA ILE A 57 -2.63 3.07 -0.62
C ILE A 57 -2.01 3.68 0.65
N VAL A 58 -0.72 4.03 0.60
CA VAL A 58 0.00 4.66 1.72
C VAL A 58 -0.59 6.03 2.07
N ASP A 59 -0.89 6.85 1.07
CA ASP A 59 -1.49 8.18 1.26
C ASP A 59 -2.86 8.07 1.92
N LEU A 60 -3.68 7.09 1.52
CA LEU A 60 -4.97 6.83 2.16
C LEU A 60 -4.82 6.39 3.61
N LEU A 61 -3.88 5.48 3.90
CA LEU A 61 -3.61 5.06 5.27
C LEU A 61 -3.21 6.24 6.17
N ASN A 62 -2.31 7.08 5.68
CA ASN A 62 -1.88 8.29 6.37
C ASN A 62 -3.04 9.26 6.59
N ARG A 63 -3.89 9.45 5.57
CA ARG A 63 -5.02 10.39 5.60
C ARG A 63 -6.14 9.94 6.53
N TYR A 64 -6.47 8.65 6.52
CA TYR A 64 -7.54 8.11 7.38
C TYR A 64 -7.08 7.86 8.82
N ARG A 65 -5.79 8.05 9.14
CA ARG A 65 -5.20 7.75 10.44
C ARG A 65 -5.77 6.42 10.96
N VAL A 66 -5.52 5.34 10.21
CA VAL A 66 -5.36 4.05 10.91
C VAL A 66 -4.08 4.24 11.70
N ARG A 67 -4.20 4.90 12.87
CA ARG A 67 -3.07 4.99 13.79
C ARG A 67 -2.70 3.52 14.03
N PRO A 68 -1.44 3.08 13.83
CA PRO A 68 -0.99 1.97 14.63
C PRO A 68 -1.37 2.32 16.07
N ILE A 69 -1.85 1.34 16.83
CA ILE A 69 -2.06 1.51 18.27
C ILE A 69 -0.64 1.73 18.84
N VAL A 70 -0.15 2.96 18.72
CA VAL A 70 0.94 3.44 19.56
C VAL A 70 0.20 3.67 20.86
N SER A 71 0.31 2.68 21.75
CA SER A 71 0.01 2.87 23.15
C SER A 71 0.76 4.12 23.58
N ASN A 72 0.04 5.22 23.74
CA ASN A 72 0.48 6.28 24.63
C ASN A 72 0.38 5.67 26.02
N ASP A 73 1.41 4.93 26.42
CA ASP A 73 1.68 4.70 27.82
C ASP A 73 2.41 5.96 28.29
N GLY A 74 1.63 6.90 28.81
CA GLY A 74 2.16 8.04 29.52
C GLY A 74 2.56 7.60 30.91
N THR A 75 3.85 7.64 31.20
CA THR A 75 4.48 7.79 32.53
C THR A 75 5.98 7.96 32.20
N GLU A 76 6.73 8.98 32.60
CA GLU A 76 6.68 9.93 33.72
C GLU A 76 7.19 11.32 33.29
#